data_AF-A0A367IZY2-F1
#
_entry.id   AF-A0A367IZY2-F1
#
_cell.length_a   1.000
_cell.length_b   1.000
_cell.length_c   1.000
_cell.angle_alpha   90.00
_cell.angle_beta   90.00
_cell.angle_gamma   90.00
#
_symmetry.space_group_name_H-M   'P 1'
#
loop_
_entity.id
_entity.type
_entity.pdbx_description
1 polymer ?
#
loop_
_entity_poly.entity_id
_entity_poly.type
_entity_poly.pdbx_seq_one_letter_code
_entity_poly.pdbx_strand_id
1 'polypeptide(L)'
;MYLSSCEYASKALRSKFFKDRLKLVLAPKAYINGLIANSSYLAEEDIKRIKIPLIQIIGFEAQLTISSVKDKGIFTAEVVFKLSFPTTKKEIEQGAISNIIKALSLTQVTISS
;
A
#
# COMPACT_ATOMS: atom_id res chain seq x y z
N MET A 1 -27.05 -27.94 -14.94
CA MET A 1 -26.15 -27.76 -13.78
C MET A 1 -25.02 -26.86 -14.23
N TYR A 2 -25.12 -25.55 -14.01
CA TYR A 2 -24.11 -24.59 -14.46
C TYR A 2 -22.97 -24.58 -13.43
N LEU A 3 -21.86 -25.22 -13.75
CA LEU A 3 -20.60 -25.01 -13.06
C LEU A 3 -20.10 -23.63 -13.45
N SER A 4 -20.47 -22.60 -12.69
CA SER A 4 -19.75 -21.33 -12.74
C SER A 4 -18.31 -21.63 -12.33
N SER A 5 -17.38 -21.53 -13.27
CA SER A 5 -15.95 -21.59 -13.02
C SER A 5 -15.57 -20.40 -12.12
N CYS A 6 -15.74 -20.57 -10.80
CA CYS A 6 -15.10 -19.71 -9.82
C CYS A 6 -13.60 -19.94 -9.96
N GLU A 7 -12.94 -19.09 -10.73
CA GLU A 7 -11.49 -18.98 -10.70
C GLU A 7 -11.11 -18.49 -9.29
N TYR A 8 -10.74 -19.43 -8.42
CA TYR A 8 -10.14 -19.07 -7.15
C TYR A 8 -8.80 -18.41 -7.42
N ALA A 9 -8.57 -17.23 -6.84
CA ALA A 9 -7.26 -16.61 -6.86
C ALA A 9 -6.24 -17.62 -6.31
N SER A 10 -5.36 -18.12 -7.18
CA SER A 10 -4.33 -19.08 -6.79
C SER A 10 -3.51 -18.53 -5.62
N LYS A 11 -3.13 -19.41 -4.68
CA LYS A 11 -2.33 -19.05 -3.51
C LYS A 11 -1.14 -18.21 -3.96
N ALA A 12 -1.01 -17.00 -3.43
CA ALA A 12 0.00 -16.08 -3.91
C ALA A 12 1.40 -16.68 -3.73
N LEU A 13 2.15 -16.76 -4.82
CA LEU A 13 3.52 -17.27 -4.81
C LEU A 13 4.41 -16.35 -3.98
N ARG A 14 5.23 -16.92 -3.09
CA ARG A 14 6.19 -16.18 -2.25
C ARG A 14 7.13 -15.29 -3.08
N SER A 15 7.47 -15.73 -4.30
CA SER A 15 8.26 -14.97 -5.26
C SER A 15 7.55 -13.71 -5.77
N LYS A 16 6.23 -13.77 -6.01
CA LYS A 16 5.41 -12.59 -6.36
C LYS A 16 5.37 -11.61 -5.20
N PHE A 17 5.12 -12.10 -3.98
CA PHE A 17 5.10 -11.27 -2.77
C PHE A 17 6.41 -10.46 -2.64
N PHE A 18 7.55 -11.12 -2.79
CA PHE A 18 8.85 -10.47 -2.68
C PHE A 18 9.09 -9.45 -3.78
N LYS A 19 8.80 -9.80 -5.04
CA LYS A 19 8.95 -8.89 -6.19
C LYS A 19 8.06 -7.64 -6.04
N ASP A 20 6.81 -7.82 -5.64
CA ASP A 20 5.89 -6.71 -5.44
C ASP A 20 6.32 -5.85 -4.26
N ARG A 21 6.83 -6.44 -3.17
CA ARG A 21 7.39 -5.69 -2.04
C ARG A 21 8.62 -4.89 -2.43
N LEU A 22 9.48 -5.43 -3.29
CA LEU A 22 10.63 -4.71 -3.81
C LEU A 22 10.19 -3.50 -4.64
N LYS A 23 9.20 -3.67 -5.53
CA LYS A 23 8.63 -2.55 -6.31
C LYS A 23 8.06 -1.46 -5.40
N LEU A 24 7.37 -1.86 -4.33
CA LEU A 24 6.81 -0.93 -3.34
C LEU A 24 7.86 -0.11 -2.61
N VAL A 25 9.12 -0.56 -2.53
CA VAL A 25 10.20 0.23 -1.93
C VAL A 25 10.94 1.05 -2.98
N LEU A 26 11.23 0.46 -4.14
CA LEU A 26 12.05 1.10 -5.17
C LEU A 26 11.31 2.19 -5.94
N ALA A 27 10.03 1.99 -6.28
CA ALA A 27 9.29 2.95 -7.08
C ALA A 27 9.07 4.29 -6.35
N PRO A 28 8.66 4.33 -5.06
CA PRO A 28 8.55 5.59 -4.32
C PRO A 28 9.90 6.26 -4.13
N LYS A 29 10.96 5.49 -3.87
CA LYS A 29 12.31 6.03 -3.76
C LYS A 29 12.75 6.72 -5.06
N ALA A 30 12.55 6.06 -6.19
CA ALA A 30 12.87 6.63 -7.51
C ALA A 30 12.04 7.90 -7.78
N TYR A 31 10.74 7.86 -7.45
CA TYR A 31 9.85 9.01 -7.58
C TYR A 31 10.30 10.20 -6.73
N ILE A 32 10.56 9.98 -5.45
CA ILE A 32 11.02 11.03 -4.53
C ILE A 32 12.37 11.59 -4.97
N ASN A 33 13.33 10.74 -5.34
CA ASN A 33 14.62 11.19 -5.84
C ASN A 33 14.46 12.06 -7.10
N GLY A 34 13.57 11.66 -8.02
CA GLY A 34 13.25 12.46 -9.20
C GLY A 34 12.62 13.81 -8.82
N LEU A 35 11.73 13.83 -7.84
CA LEU A 35 11.11 15.05 -7.35
C LEU A 35 12.14 15.99 -6.70
N ILE A 36 13.02 15.47 -5.84
CA ILE A 36 14.11 16.26 -5.24
C ILE A 36 15.05 16.82 -6.30
N ALA A 37 15.41 16.03 -7.31
CA ALA A 37 16.32 16.45 -8.38
C ALA A 37 15.71 17.56 -9.26
N ASN A 38 14.40 17.56 -9.45
CA ASN A 38 13.69 18.51 -10.32
C ASN A 38 13.09 19.71 -9.58
N SER A 39 13.09 19.70 -8.25
CA SER A 39 12.47 20.75 -7.42
C SER A 39 13.49 21.38 -6.48
N SER A 40 14.30 22.29 -7.03
CA SER A 40 15.32 23.05 -6.27
C SER A 40 14.76 23.98 -5.19
N TYR A 41 13.44 24.21 -5.20
CA TYR A 41 12.71 25.05 -4.24
C TYR A 41 12.23 24.30 -3.00
N LEU A 42 12.33 22.96 -2.95
CA LEU A 42 11.88 22.21 -1.78
C LEU A 42 12.91 22.29 -0.66
N ALA A 43 12.49 22.79 0.49
CA ALA A 43 13.30 22.73 1.70
C ALA A 43 13.41 21.28 2.19
N GLU A 44 14.48 20.98 2.93
CA GLU A 44 14.71 19.63 3.48
C GLU A 44 13.55 19.17 4.38
N GLU A 45 12.95 20.11 5.11
CA GLU A 45 11.80 19.90 5.96
C GLU A 45 10.52 19.56 5.19
N ASP A 46 10.32 20.12 3.99
CA ASP A 46 9.21 19.75 3.12
C ASP A 46 9.41 18.35 2.52
N ILE A 47 10.65 18.00 2.17
CA ILE A 47 10.99 16.66 1.67
C ILE A 47 10.69 15.59 2.73
N LYS A 48 11.00 15.87 4.01
CA LYS A 48 10.72 14.96 5.14
C LYS A 48 9.23 14.78 5.40
N ARG A 49 8.37 15.71 4.94
CA ARG A 49 6.90 15.60 5.03
C ARG A 49 6.30 14.72 3.94
N ILE A 50 7.03 14.40 2.88
CA ILE A 50 6.52 13.56 1.79
C ILE A 50 6.23 12.15 2.32
N LYS A 51 4.96 11.76 2.25
CA LYS A 51 4.48 10.41 2.56
C LYS A 51 3.80 9.83 1.32
N ILE A 52 4.27 8.67 0.90
CA ILE A 52 3.71 7.94 -0.25
C ILE A 52 3.02 6.68 0.27
N PRO A 53 1.68 6.67 0.36
CA PRO A 53 0.92 5.48 0.73
C PRO A 53 0.85 4.50 -0.44
N LEU A 54 1.08 3.22 -0.17
CA LEU A 54 1.05 2.17 -1.18
C LEU A 54 0.34 0.94 -0.63
N ILE A 55 -0.62 0.42 -1.40
CA ILE A 55 -1.36 -0.78 -1.03
C ILE A 55 -0.84 -1.96 -1.84
N GLN A 56 -0.38 -2.99 -1.14
CA GLN A 56 -0.06 -4.29 -1.72
C GLN A 56 -1.26 -5.21 -1.55
N ILE A 57 -1.82 -5.73 -2.64
CA ILE A 57 -2.89 -6.74 -2.61
C ILE A 57 -2.34 -8.09 -3.06
N ILE A 58 -2.49 -9.11 -2.23
CA ILE A 58 -1.93 -10.45 -2.42
C ILE A 58 -2.97 -11.49 -2.02
N GLY A 59 -3.62 -12.09 -3.03
CA GLY A 59 -4.76 -12.97 -2.80
C GLY A 59 -5.88 -12.20 -2.09
N PHE A 60 -6.32 -12.73 -0.95
CA PHE A 60 -7.33 -12.10 -0.09
C PHE A 60 -6.72 -11.28 1.05
N GLU A 61 -5.43 -10.92 0.97
CA GLU A 61 -4.79 -10.03 1.94
C GLU A 61 -4.39 -8.71 1.27
N ALA A 62 -4.47 -7.62 2.03
CA ALA A 62 -3.85 -6.36 1.64
C ALA A 62 -3.05 -5.73 2.77
N GLN A 63 -2.02 -4.99 2.39
CA GLN A 63 -1.12 -4.29 3.28
C GLN A 63 -0.91 -2.87 2.78
N LEU A 64 -1.20 -1.88 3.63
CA LEU A 64 -0.84 -0.49 3.40
C LEU A 64 0.53 -0.22 3.99
N THR A 65 1.42 0.28 3.14
CA THR A 65 2.78 0.69 3.50
C THR A 65 2.95 2.17 3.18
N ILE A 66 3.47 2.96 4.12
CA ILE A 66 3.86 4.35 3.89
C ILE A 66 5.36 4.38 3.63
N SER A 67 5.74 4.93 2.48
CA SER A 67 7.14 5.29 2.21
C SER A 67 7.38 6.77 2.48
N SER A 68 8.45 7.09 3.20
CA SER A 68 8.80 8.47 3.55
C SER A 68 10.32 8.69 3.56
N VAL A 69 10.73 9.95 3.52
CA VAL A 69 12.13 10.35 3.67
C VAL A 69 12.40 10.64 5.13
N LYS A 70 13.24 9.84 5.77
CA LYS A 70 13.68 10.09 7.16
C LYS A 70 14.78 11.14 7.19
N ASP A 71 15.71 11.03 6.26
CA ASP A 71 16.87 11.91 6.13
C ASP A 71 17.39 11.89 4.70
N LYS A 72 18.35 12.75 4.35
CA LYS A 72 18.91 12.85 3.00
C LYS A 72 19.42 11.49 2.51
N GLY A 73 18.70 10.90 1.55
CA GLY A 73 19.00 9.58 0.98
C GLY A 73 18.56 8.38 1.82
N ILE A 74 17.99 8.59 3.01
CA ILE A 74 17.48 7.55 3.90
C ILE A 74 15.95 7.50 3.81
N PHE A 75 15.44 6.38 3.29
CA PHE A 75 14.02 6.14 3.10
C PHE A 75 13.53 5.09 4.08
N THR A 76 12.33 5.29 4.61
CA THR A 76 11.63 4.33 5.46
C THR A 76 10.37 3.83 4.78
N ALA A 77 10.07 2.55 4.94
CA ALA A 77 8.83 1.92 4.48
C ALA A 77 8.17 1.23 5.69
N GLU A 78 7.09 1.82 6.18
CA GLU A 78 6.39 1.37 7.39
C GLU A 78 5.05 0.74 7.02
N VAL A 79 4.78 -0.44 7.57
CA VAL A 79 3.48 -1.09 7.41
C VAL A 79 2.52 -0.53 8.44
N VAL A 80 1.60 0.31 7.99
CA VAL A 80 0.67 1.00 8.89
C VAL A 80 -0.66 0.28 9.03
N PHE A 81 -1.02 -0.57 8.07
CA PHE A 81 -2.29 -1.28 8.12
C PHE A 81 -2.23 -2.60 7.34
N LYS A 82 -2.93 -3.61 7.84
CA LYS A 82 -3.13 -4.90 7.18
C LYS A 82 -4.62 -5.26 7.26
N LEU A 83 -5.17 -5.77 6.17
CA LEU A 83 -6.52 -6.31 6.12
C LEU A 83 -6.56 -7.62 5.37
N SER A 84 -7.61 -8.39 5.67
CA SER A 84 -8.05 -9.50 4.85
C SER A 84 -9.39 -9.14 4.20
N PHE A 85 -9.53 -9.44 2.92
CA PHE A 85 -10.79 -9.36 2.21
C PHE A 85 -11.72 -10.46 2.73
N PRO A 86 -13.03 -10.19 2.85
CA PRO A 86 -13.99 -11.20 3.26
C PRO A 86 -13.99 -12.34 2.23
N THR A 87 -14.01 -13.56 2.73
CA THR A 87 -14.06 -14.78 1.93
C THR A 87 -15.40 -15.49 2.06
N THR A 88 -16.22 -15.08 3.03
CA THR A 88 -17.54 -15.64 3.29
C THR A 88 -18.64 -14.58 3.30
N LYS A 89 -19.86 -14.99 2.95
CA LYS A 89 -21.05 -14.12 3.02
C LYS A 89 -21.29 -13.58 4.44
N LYS A 90 -21.03 -14.41 5.46
CA LYS A 90 -21.18 -14.04 6.87
C LYS A 90 -20.28 -12.86 7.26
N GLU A 91 -19.02 -12.86 6.80
CA GLU A 91 -18.10 -11.74 7.05
C GLU A 91 -18.60 -10.43 6.40
N ILE A 92 -19.19 -10.52 5.20
CA ILE A 92 -19.80 -9.37 4.52
C ILE A 92 -20.97 -8.83 5.33
N GLU A 93 -21.89 -9.70 5.76
CA GLU A 93 -23.06 -9.34 6.57
C GLU A 93 -22.65 -8.75 7.94
N GLN A 94 -21.49 -9.15 8.47
CA GLN A 94 -20.91 -8.61 9.70
C GLN A 94 -20.17 -7.28 9.52
N GLY A 95 -20.23 -6.69 8.32
CA GLY A 95 -19.68 -5.35 8.06
C GLY A 95 -18.22 -5.31 7.64
N ALA A 96 -17.63 -6.43 7.17
CA ALA A 96 -16.25 -6.47 6.66
C ALA A 96 -15.97 -5.40 5.58
N ILE A 97 -16.96 -5.11 4.74
CA ILE A 97 -16.83 -4.06 3.70
C ILE A 97 -16.66 -2.67 4.33
N SER A 98 -17.41 -2.35 5.40
CA SER A 98 -17.26 -1.08 6.11
C SER A 98 -15.85 -0.93 6.71
N ASN A 99 -15.31 -2.03 7.24
CA ASN A 99 -13.95 -2.04 7.80
C ASN A 99 -12.88 -1.81 6.70
N ILE A 100 -13.08 -2.38 5.51
CA ILE A 100 -12.21 -2.13 4.35
C ILE A 100 -12.29 -0.66 3.92
N ILE A 101 -13.49 -0.09 3.83
CA ILE A 101 -13.66 1.33 3.46
C ILE A 101 -12.96 2.24 4.48
N LYS A 102 -13.13 1.98 5.78
CA LYS A 102 -12.45 2.73 6.86
C LYS A 102 -10.93 2.62 6.73
N ALA A 103 -10.43 1.41 6.50
CA ALA A 103 -9.01 1.18 6.26
C ALA A 103 -8.46 1.97 5.08
N LEU A 104 -9.17 1.97 3.95
CA LEU A 104 -8.77 2.71 2.75
C LEU A 104 -8.85 4.22 2.97
N SER A 105 -9.78 4.70 3.80
CA SER A 105 -9.85 6.14 4.12
C SER A 105 -8.59 6.67 4.83
N LEU A 106 -7.84 5.81 5.53
CA LEU A 106 -6.55 6.17 6.14
C LEU A 106 -5.49 6.60 5.10
N THR A 107 -5.62 6.16 3.84
CA THR A 107 -4.71 6.62 2.78
C THR A 107 -4.96 8.07 2.41
N GLN A 108 -6.17 8.60 2.63
CA GLN A 108 -6.52 10.00 2.38
C GLN A 108 -5.95 10.91 3.48
N VAL A 109 -6.07 10.50 4.74
CA VAL A 109 -5.60 11.29 5.90
C VAL A 109 -4.07 11.48 5.89
N THR A 110 -3.34 10.50 5.37
CA THR A 110 -1.87 10.53 5.28
C THR A 110 -1.34 11.54 4.25
N ILE A 111 -2.17 11.95 3.27
CA ILE A 111 -1.78 12.89 2.20
C ILE A 111 -2.00 14.35 2.66
N SER A 112 -2.69 14.59 3.77
CA SER A 112 -3.11 15.92 4.24
C SER A 112 -2.40 16.41 5.50
N SER A 113 -1.27 15.81 5.91
CA SER A 113 -0.52 16.19 7.12
C SER A 113 0.87 16.71 6.81
#